data_AF-A0A7K4FC42-F1
#
_entry.id   AF-A0A7K4FC42-F1
#
_cell.length_a   1.000
_cell.length_b   1.000
_cell.length_c   1.000
_cell.angle_alpha   90.00
_cell.angle_beta   90.00
_cell.angle_gamma   90.00
#
_symmetry.space_group_name_H-M   'P 1'
#
loop_
_entity.id
_entity.type
_entity.pdbx_description
1 polymer ?
#
loop_
_entity_poly.entity_id
_entity_poly.type
_entity_poly.pdbx_seq_one_letter_code
_entity_poly.pdbx_strand_id
1 'polypeptide(L)'
;NEKKKTYEPLMTEITSLGTAAGIVDSVKPGGLVAIGTKLDPAMTRSDSFIGSVIGKPGTLPENSTLLKLEVNLFDSAVGTTEDIKVQPISTGELLRLNIGTAPVLGKVTKIKSKNIEVELRRPACIFQGGNVAISRRIAERWRLIGAGLVG
;
A
#
# COMPACT_ATOMS: atom_id res chain seq x y z
N ASN A 1 14.39 -16.55 19.04
CA ASN A 1 13.89 -15.31 19.67
C ASN A 1 13.10 -14.51 18.65
N GLU A 2 11.80 -14.78 18.55
CA GLU A 2 10.87 -14.02 17.73
C GLU A 2 10.72 -12.62 18.33
N LYS A 3 11.50 -11.64 17.85
CA LYS A 3 11.23 -10.24 18.13
C LYS A 3 9.81 -9.97 17.62
N LYS A 4 8.86 -9.69 18.53
CA LYS A 4 7.56 -9.14 18.17
C LYS A 4 7.82 -7.96 17.24
N LYS A 5 7.39 -8.05 15.98
CA LYS A 5 7.48 -6.97 15.01
C LYS A 5 6.42 -5.94 15.37
N THR A 6 6.67 -5.16 16.41
CA THR A 6 5.85 -3.99 16.73
C THR A 6 6.22 -2.87 15.76
N TYR A 7 5.20 -2.21 15.23
CA TYR A 7 5.34 -1.06 14.35
C TYR A 7 4.75 0.13 15.08
N GLU A 8 5.55 1.17 15.28
CA GLU A 8 5.13 2.38 15.97
C GLU A 8 5.11 3.56 15.00
N PRO A 9 4.10 4.44 15.08
CA PRO A 9 4.09 5.69 14.33
C PRO A 9 5.31 6.55 14.66
N LEU A 10 5.87 7.21 13.66
CA LEU A 10 6.97 8.16 13.85
C LEU A 10 6.41 9.58 13.98
N MET A 11 6.87 10.29 15.00
CA MET A 11 6.53 11.68 15.23
C MET A 11 7.71 12.56 14.80
N THR A 12 7.44 13.59 14.01
CA THR A 12 8.45 14.56 13.57
C THR A 12 7.81 15.91 13.28
N GLU A 13 8.64 16.90 12.96
CA GLU A 13 8.25 18.25 12.63
C GLU A 13 8.69 18.59 11.21
N ILE A 14 7.84 19.32 10.47
CA ILE A 14 8.15 19.80 9.12
C ILE A 14 9.11 20.98 9.25
N THR A 15 10.26 20.91 8.56
CA THR A 15 11.28 21.96 8.55
C THR A 15 11.25 22.80 7.28
N SER A 16 10.83 22.23 6.16
CA SER A 16 10.70 22.92 4.88
C SER A 16 9.76 22.18 3.93
N LEU A 17 9.22 22.91 2.96
CA LEU A 17 8.43 22.35 1.86
C LEU A 17 9.09 22.75 0.54
N GLY A 18 9.32 21.77 -0.34
CA GLY A 18 9.90 21.97 -1.67
C GLY A 18 8.94 21.55 -2.77
N THR A 19 8.85 22.33 -3.82
CA THR A 19 8.10 22.04 -5.05
C THR A 19 9.00 22.23 -6.27
N ALA A 20 8.48 21.99 -7.48
CA ALA A 20 9.19 22.32 -8.71
C ALA A 20 9.55 23.82 -8.83
N ALA A 21 8.84 24.70 -8.12
CA ALA A 21 9.09 26.14 -8.10
C ALA A 21 10.11 26.58 -7.03
N GLY A 22 10.64 25.64 -6.22
CA GLY A 22 11.55 25.93 -5.11
C GLY A 22 10.91 25.73 -3.74
N ILE A 23 11.50 26.37 -2.72
CA ILE A 23 11.03 26.30 -1.33
C ILE A 23 9.83 27.22 -1.11
N VAL A 24 8.81 26.72 -0.42
CA VAL A 24 7.54 27.43 -0.17
C VAL A 24 7.10 27.27 1.29
N ASP A 25 6.29 28.20 1.78
CA ASP A 25 5.77 28.14 3.16
C ASP A 25 4.49 27.29 3.28
N SER A 26 3.76 27.08 2.17
CA SER A 26 2.54 26.29 2.17
C SER A 26 2.29 25.61 0.83
N VAL A 27 1.57 24.50 0.87
CA VAL A 27 1.17 23.72 -0.31
C VAL A 27 -0.30 23.36 -0.24
N LYS A 28 -0.90 23.14 -1.40
CA LYS A 28 -2.28 22.64 -1.56
C LYS A 28 -2.25 21.28 -2.27
N PRO A 29 -3.34 20.51 -2.27
CA PRO A 29 -3.41 19.26 -3.02
C PRO A 29 -3.06 19.46 -4.50
N GLY A 30 -2.27 18.53 -5.05
CA GLY A 30 -1.83 18.54 -6.44
C GLY A 30 -0.31 18.61 -6.59
N GLY A 31 0.26 17.75 -7.44
CA GLY A 31 1.70 17.66 -7.68
C GLY A 31 2.49 16.90 -6.61
N LEU A 32 3.82 16.90 -6.77
CA LEU A 32 4.77 16.28 -5.84
C LEU A 32 5.36 17.36 -4.93
N VAL A 33 5.40 17.08 -3.63
CA VAL A 33 5.97 17.96 -2.60
C VAL A 33 7.07 17.21 -1.85
N ALA A 34 8.24 17.82 -1.76
CA ALA A 34 9.31 17.39 -0.87
C ALA A 34 9.06 17.97 0.53
N ILE A 35 9.09 17.12 1.55
CA ILE A 35 8.84 17.53 2.94
C ILE A 35 10.13 17.30 3.72
N GLY A 36 10.79 18.39 4.11
CA GLY A 36 11.90 18.37 5.05
C GLY A 36 11.38 18.06 6.44
N THR A 37 12.07 17.17 7.17
CA THR A 37 11.68 16.78 8.53
C THR A 37 12.87 16.78 9.49
N LYS A 38 12.61 16.63 10.79
CA LYS A 38 13.64 16.43 11.82
C LYS A 38 14.01 14.95 12.04
N LEU A 39 13.61 14.05 11.14
CA LEU A 39 13.99 12.64 11.23
C LEU A 39 15.49 12.45 11.01
N ASP A 40 16.05 11.42 11.65
CA ASP A 40 17.43 11.00 11.37
C ASP A 40 17.55 10.57 9.89
N PRO A 41 18.50 11.14 9.11
CA PRO A 41 18.72 10.76 7.71
C PRO A 41 18.98 9.27 7.47
N ALA A 42 19.49 8.54 8.47
CA ALA A 42 19.65 7.09 8.39
C ALA A 42 18.30 6.38 8.22
N MET A 43 17.22 6.93 8.79
CA MET A 43 15.89 6.35 8.71
C MET A 43 15.23 6.55 7.35
N THR A 44 15.58 7.61 6.60
CA THR A 44 14.96 7.96 5.29
C THR A 44 15.74 7.41 4.09
N ARG A 45 16.89 6.77 4.31
CA ARG A 45 17.77 6.29 3.25
C ARG A 45 17.11 5.18 2.41
N SER A 46 17.43 5.13 1.12
CA SER A 46 17.03 4.05 0.20
C SER A 46 15.52 3.81 0.15
N ASP A 47 14.74 4.90 0.16
CA ASP A 47 13.29 4.86 0.03
C ASP A 47 12.59 3.99 1.11
N SER A 48 13.17 3.94 2.31
CA SER A 48 12.68 3.17 3.46
C SER A 48 11.21 3.43 3.82
N PHE A 49 10.69 4.63 3.50
CA PHE A 49 9.31 5.05 3.76
C PHE A 49 8.37 4.91 2.56
N ILE A 50 8.71 4.09 1.55
CA ILE A 50 7.77 3.77 0.47
C ILE A 50 6.47 3.20 1.04
N GLY A 51 5.37 3.90 0.73
CA GLY A 51 4.03 3.54 1.16
C GLY A 51 3.61 4.10 2.51
N SER A 52 4.48 4.83 3.19
CA SER A 52 4.12 5.50 4.43
C SER A 52 3.10 6.60 4.17
N VAL A 53 2.18 6.77 5.14
CA VAL A 53 1.21 7.85 5.14
C VAL A 53 1.60 8.82 6.24
N ILE A 54 1.54 10.11 5.94
CA ILE A 54 1.79 11.18 6.90
C ILE A 54 0.49 11.96 7.12
N GLY A 55 0.32 12.47 8.33
CA GLY A 55 -0.86 13.21 8.75
C GLY A 55 -0.58 13.94 10.04
N LYS A 56 -1.55 14.76 10.48
CA LYS A 56 -1.44 15.39 11.79
C LYS A 56 -1.54 14.31 12.89
N PRO A 57 -0.92 14.54 14.06
CA PRO A 57 -1.04 13.62 15.19
C PRO A 57 -2.51 13.29 15.48
N GLY A 58 -2.84 12.01 15.56
CA GLY A 58 -4.19 11.53 15.87
C GLY A 58 -5.22 11.59 14.72
N THR A 59 -4.83 12.01 13.50
CA THR A 59 -5.77 12.09 12.37
C THR A 59 -5.70 10.90 11.40
N LEU A 60 -4.69 10.03 11.57
CA LEU A 60 -4.51 8.86 10.73
C LEU A 60 -5.22 7.64 11.34
N PRO A 61 -5.77 6.73 10.51
CA PRO A 61 -6.29 5.47 10.99
C PRO A 61 -5.16 4.59 11.55
N GLU A 62 -5.52 3.68 12.44
CA GLU A 62 -4.58 2.72 13.00
C GLU A 62 -4.01 1.80 11.92
N ASN A 63 -2.74 1.44 12.11
CA ASN A 63 -2.07 0.46 11.26
C ASN A 63 -2.69 -0.92 11.47
N SER A 64 -2.99 -1.62 10.38
CA SER A 64 -3.53 -2.98 10.43
C SER A 64 -2.72 -3.93 9.56
N THR A 65 -2.60 -5.18 10.03
CA THR A 65 -2.07 -6.31 9.26
C THR A 65 -3.19 -7.11 8.60
N LEU A 66 -4.46 -6.86 8.94
CA LEU A 66 -5.61 -7.51 8.32
C LEU A 66 -6.30 -6.53 7.37
N LEU A 67 -6.49 -6.97 6.14
CA LEU A 67 -7.17 -6.21 5.09
C LEU A 67 -8.39 -6.98 4.61
N LYS A 68 -9.54 -6.30 4.57
CA LYS A 68 -10.77 -6.81 3.98
C LYS A 68 -11.04 -6.07 2.67
N LEU A 69 -11.26 -6.82 1.60
CA LEU A 69 -11.49 -6.25 0.28
C LEU A 69 -12.71 -6.88 -0.38
N GLU A 70 -13.54 -6.05 -0.98
CA GLU A 70 -14.41 -6.48 -2.07
C GLU A 70 -13.61 -6.42 -3.38
N VAL A 71 -13.44 -7.56 -4.05
CA VAL A 71 -12.58 -7.65 -5.24
C VAL A 71 -13.37 -7.71 -6.54
N ASN A 72 -12.81 -7.05 -7.56
CA ASN A 72 -13.25 -7.13 -8.94
C ASN A 72 -12.04 -7.51 -9.82
N LEU A 73 -12.08 -8.73 -10.37
CA LEU A 73 -11.02 -9.25 -11.23
C LEU A 73 -11.29 -8.87 -12.68
N PHE A 74 -10.22 -8.67 -13.45
CA PHE A 74 -10.31 -8.47 -14.90
C PHE A 74 -10.48 -9.81 -15.62
N ASP A 75 -10.94 -9.76 -16.87
CA ASP A 75 -11.03 -10.96 -17.71
C ASP A 75 -9.64 -11.51 -18.06
N SER A 76 -8.68 -10.61 -18.29
CA SER A 76 -7.28 -10.97 -18.57
C SER A 76 -6.27 -10.11 -17.81
N ALA A 77 -5.08 -10.69 -17.61
CA ALA A 77 -4.00 -10.06 -16.88
C ALA A 77 -3.37 -8.93 -17.69
N VAL A 78 -3.18 -7.76 -17.09
CA VAL A 78 -2.61 -6.61 -17.78
C VAL A 78 -1.08 -6.69 -17.84
N GLY A 79 -0.52 -6.34 -18.99
CA GLY A 79 0.93 -6.22 -19.22
C GLY A 79 1.59 -7.49 -19.77
N THR A 80 0.81 -8.49 -20.15
CA THR A 80 1.28 -9.68 -20.88
C THR A 80 1.08 -9.47 -22.39
N THR A 81 1.98 -10.02 -23.20
CA THR A 81 1.82 -10.06 -24.68
C THR A 81 0.76 -11.06 -25.10
N GLU A 82 0.55 -12.08 -24.28
CA GLU A 82 -0.48 -13.09 -24.43
C GLU A 82 -1.68 -12.73 -23.56
N ASP A 83 -2.89 -13.03 -24.03
CA ASP A 83 -4.13 -12.75 -23.32
C ASP A 83 -4.36 -13.81 -22.23
N ILE A 84 -3.67 -13.66 -21.10
CA ILE A 84 -3.72 -14.63 -20.00
C ILE A 84 -4.99 -14.39 -19.18
N LYS A 85 -5.95 -15.30 -19.30
CA LYS A 85 -7.20 -15.26 -18.53
C LYS A 85 -6.94 -15.31 -17.02
N VAL A 86 -7.54 -14.36 -16.29
CA VAL A 86 -7.41 -14.31 -14.83
C VAL A 86 -8.26 -15.40 -14.19
N GLN A 87 -7.63 -16.26 -13.40
CA GLN A 87 -8.33 -17.25 -12.58
C GLN A 87 -8.84 -16.62 -11.27
N PRO A 88 -9.91 -17.16 -10.66
CA PRO A 88 -10.33 -16.75 -9.32
C PRO A 88 -9.18 -16.77 -8.29
N ILE A 89 -9.25 -15.91 -7.29
CA ILE A 89 -8.30 -15.91 -6.18
C ILE A 89 -8.51 -17.19 -5.34
N SER A 90 -7.43 -17.80 -4.88
CA SER A 90 -7.48 -18.99 -4.03
C SER A 90 -7.00 -18.73 -2.60
N THR A 91 -7.54 -19.49 -1.64
CA THR A 91 -7.13 -19.38 -0.23
C THR A 91 -5.67 -19.82 -0.08
N GLY A 92 -4.89 -19.05 0.69
CA GLY A 92 -3.46 -19.28 0.88
C GLY A 92 -2.58 -18.64 -0.18
N GLU A 93 -3.17 -18.07 -1.24
CA GLU A 93 -2.44 -17.41 -2.31
C GLU A 93 -1.70 -16.16 -1.82
N LEU A 94 -0.49 -15.93 -2.35
CA LEU A 94 0.29 -14.72 -2.09
C LEU A 94 0.07 -13.69 -3.19
N LEU A 95 -0.49 -12.55 -2.84
CA LEU A 95 -0.77 -11.44 -3.75
C LEU A 95 0.10 -10.23 -3.39
N ARG A 96 0.42 -9.41 -4.40
CA ARG A 96 0.98 -8.08 -4.20
C ARG A 96 -0.14 -7.07 -4.29
N LEU A 97 -0.35 -6.35 -3.21
CA LEU A 97 -1.37 -5.33 -3.05
C LEU A 97 -0.71 -3.97 -3.08
N ASN A 98 -1.25 -3.02 -3.85
CA ASN A 98 -0.87 -1.62 -3.73
C ASN A 98 -2.02 -0.88 -3.03
N ILE A 99 -1.82 -0.58 -1.74
CA ILE A 99 -2.78 0.12 -0.89
C ILE A 99 -2.37 1.60 -0.88
N GLY A 100 -3.06 2.43 -1.65
CA GLY A 100 -2.57 3.78 -1.95
C GLY A 100 -1.19 3.71 -2.61
N THR A 101 -0.18 4.29 -1.98
CA THR A 101 1.22 4.25 -2.45
C THR A 101 2.02 3.07 -1.87
N ALA A 102 1.41 2.22 -1.03
CA ALA A 102 2.10 1.15 -0.31
C ALA A 102 2.07 -0.20 -1.06
N PRO A 103 3.21 -0.68 -1.60
CA PRO A 103 3.32 -2.03 -2.10
C PRO A 103 3.51 -3.00 -0.92
N VAL A 104 2.55 -3.90 -0.72
CA VAL A 104 2.55 -4.86 0.39
C VAL A 104 2.22 -6.25 -0.14
N LEU A 105 2.99 -7.25 0.29
CA LEU A 105 2.64 -8.65 0.04
C LEU A 105 1.65 -9.11 1.08
N GLY A 106 0.61 -9.82 0.66
CA GLY A 106 -0.41 -10.35 1.53
C GLY A 106 -0.77 -11.78 1.18
N LYS A 107 -1.10 -12.58 2.20
CA LYS A 107 -1.61 -13.95 2.05
C LYS A 107 -3.12 -13.94 2.20
N VAL A 108 -3.83 -14.50 1.24
CA VAL A 108 -5.29 -14.63 1.31
C VAL A 108 -5.63 -15.67 2.38
N THR A 109 -6.39 -15.29 3.40
CA THR A 109 -6.75 -16.16 4.53
C THR A 109 -8.17 -16.70 4.39
N LYS A 110 -9.10 -15.89 3.89
CA LYS A 110 -10.49 -16.30 3.65
C LYS A 110 -11.05 -15.69 2.38
N ILE A 111 -11.99 -16.41 1.78
CA ILE A 111 -12.72 -15.98 0.58
C ILE A 111 -14.21 -16.25 0.82
N LYS A 112 -15.03 -15.23 0.59
CA LYS A 112 -16.49 -15.29 0.65
C LYS A 112 -17.07 -14.56 -0.56
N SER A 113 -17.35 -15.32 -1.63
CA SER A 113 -17.79 -14.76 -2.91
C SER A 113 -16.79 -13.70 -3.41
N LYS A 114 -17.19 -12.43 -3.53
CA LYS A 114 -16.32 -11.30 -3.91
C LYS A 114 -15.53 -10.68 -2.75
N ASN A 115 -15.79 -11.07 -1.51
CA ASN A 115 -15.06 -10.54 -0.37
C ASN A 115 -13.89 -11.45 0.00
N ILE A 116 -12.71 -10.87 0.20
CA ILE A 116 -11.53 -11.60 0.66
C ILE A 116 -10.96 -10.96 1.94
N GLU A 117 -10.40 -11.81 2.80
CA GLU A 117 -9.54 -11.39 3.90
C GLU A 117 -8.09 -11.70 3.54
N VAL A 118 -7.21 -10.72 3.72
CA VAL A 118 -5.79 -10.83 3.43
C VAL A 118 -4.97 -10.44 4.65
N GLU A 119 -4.04 -11.31 5.03
CA GLU A 119 -3.04 -11.02 6.05
C GLU A 119 -1.80 -10.41 5.40
N LEU A 120 -1.49 -9.17 5.74
CA LEU A 120 -0.38 -8.38 5.21
C LEU A 120 0.93 -8.74 5.91
N ARG A 121 2.01 -8.89 5.14
CA ARG A 121 3.36 -9.21 5.66
C ARG A 121 3.96 -8.09 6.52
N ARG A 122 3.55 -6.85 6.27
CA ARG A 122 3.86 -5.66 7.06
C ARG A 122 2.57 -4.84 7.21
N PRO A 123 2.37 -4.14 8.33
CA PRO A 123 1.17 -3.33 8.51
C PRO A 123 1.13 -2.20 7.50
N ALA A 124 -0.08 -1.76 7.18
CA ALA A 124 -0.36 -0.61 6.35
C ALA A 124 -1.40 0.28 7.03
N CYS A 125 -1.37 1.57 6.68
CA CYS A 125 -2.40 2.52 7.06
C CYS A 125 -3.58 2.34 6.09
N ILE A 126 -4.72 1.85 6.58
CA ILE A 126 -5.85 1.43 5.76
C ILE A 126 -6.98 2.46 5.89
N PHE A 127 -7.33 3.10 4.77
CA PHE A 127 -8.48 4.01 4.70
C PHE A 127 -9.70 3.25 4.17
N GLN A 128 -10.82 3.38 4.88
CA GLN A 128 -12.11 2.82 4.49
C GLN A 128 -12.57 3.40 3.15
N GLY A 129 -13.11 2.55 2.26
CA GLY A 129 -13.46 2.93 0.89
C GLY A 129 -12.25 3.20 -0.03
N GLY A 130 -11.03 2.92 0.42
CA GLY A 130 -9.83 3.06 -0.39
C GLY A 130 -9.76 2.03 -1.53
N ASN A 131 -9.18 2.42 -2.66
CA ASN A 131 -8.91 1.51 -3.77
C ASN A 131 -7.58 0.78 -3.56
N VAL A 132 -7.57 -0.52 -3.87
CA VAL A 132 -6.38 -1.38 -3.78
C VAL A 132 -6.17 -2.09 -5.11
N ALA A 133 -5.00 -1.92 -5.72
CA ALA A 133 -4.63 -2.65 -6.93
C ALA A 133 -4.11 -4.04 -6.56
N ILE A 134 -4.57 -5.07 -7.26
CA ILE A 134 -4.27 -6.48 -6.94
C ILE A 134 -3.42 -7.08 -8.04
N SER A 135 -2.21 -7.51 -7.69
CA SER A 135 -1.28 -8.15 -8.60
C SER A 135 -0.97 -9.59 -8.18
N ARG A 136 -0.86 -10.47 -9.17
CA ARG A 136 -0.51 -11.88 -9.03
C ARG A 136 0.82 -12.16 -9.71
N ARG A 137 1.59 -13.10 -9.19
CA ARG A 137 2.82 -13.56 -9.84
C ARG A 137 2.46 -14.55 -10.96
N ILE A 138 2.78 -14.19 -12.21
CA ILE A 138 2.56 -15.01 -13.40
C ILE A 138 3.88 -15.04 -14.17
N ALA A 139 4.42 -16.23 -14.45
CA ALA A 139 5.69 -16.43 -15.14
C ALA A 139 6.80 -15.50 -14.59
N GLU A 140 7.02 -15.55 -13.28
CA GLU A 140 8.04 -14.76 -12.55
C GLU A 140 7.82 -13.25 -12.46
N ARG A 141 6.74 -12.70 -13.03
CA ARG A 141 6.45 -11.26 -12.96
C ARG A 141 5.14 -10.97 -12.23
N TRP A 142 5.08 -9.81 -11.55
CA TRP A 142 3.82 -9.31 -11.01
C TRP A 142 2.98 -8.74 -12.14
N ARG A 143 1.78 -9.26 -12.32
CA ARG A 143 0.79 -8.82 -13.29
C ARG A 143 -0.44 -8.31 -12.57
N LEU A 144 -0.99 -7.20 -13.04
CA LEU A 144 -2.23 -6.64 -12.50
C LEU A 144 -3.39 -7.52 -12.95
N ILE A 145 -4.18 -8.00 -11.99
CA ILE A 145 -5.30 -8.94 -12.25
C ILE A 145 -6.66 -8.38 -11.83
N GLY A 146 -6.68 -7.23 -11.16
CA GLY A 146 -7.92 -6.60 -10.71
C GLY A 146 -7.69 -5.47 -9.74
N ALA A 147 -8.80 -4.97 -9.21
CA ALA A 147 -8.84 -3.96 -8.16
C ALA A 147 -9.80 -4.41 -7.05
N GLY A 148 -9.62 -3.87 -5.85
CA GLY A 148 -10.54 -4.07 -4.74
C GLY A 148 -10.82 -2.78 -3.99
N LEU A 149 -11.95 -2.77 -3.30
CA LEU A 149 -12.37 -1.70 -2.41
C LEU A 149 -12.22 -2.15 -0.96
N VAL A 150 -11.61 -1.31 -0.12
CA VAL A 150 -11.55 -1.56 1.33
C VAL A 150 -12.93 -1.39 1.94
N GLY A 151 -13.39 -2.42 2.66
CA GLY A 151 -14.60 -2.39 3.47
C GLY A 151 -14.38 -2.69 4.95
#